data_AF-A0A0D2XJ67-F1
#
_entry.id   AF-A0A0D2XJ67-F1
#
_cell.length_a   1.000
_cell.length_b   1.000
_cell.length_c   1.000
_cell.angle_alpha   90.00
_cell.angle_beta   90.00
_cell.angle_gamma   90.00
#
_symmetry.space_group_name_H-M   'P 1'
#
loop_
_entity.id
_entity.type
_entity.pdbx_description
1 polymer ?
#
loop_
_entity_poly.entity_id
_entity_poly.type
_entity_poly.pdbx_seq_one_letter_code
_entity_poly.pdbx_strand_id
1 'polypeptide(L)'
;MDPGKPIPLLVDGSSRCDYTYVDDIIDGIFAALKYDGSDYYEVFNLGESQTIQLMLSDQEPIKMNSEIRGISPVRVKDAPDDLKSVSSPLVEHGKTVDWSDMPLYTDFFLSTVPAMLHHNKYKERRATWWDRPWYHQKLRGLVKYALLPREADEPLATVQLEGSRVRYWAASAEEMDRYPRMGKLNANLTAYDRFPKMEPNETCRYGSRKPRESKAAWEEEVFRDCGGEFNGS
;
A
#
# COMPACT_ATOMS: atom_id res chain seq x y z
N MET A 1 39.11 11.76 -21.26
CA MET A 1 37.75 12.33 -21.37
C MET A 1 37.92 13.81 -21.69
N ASP A 2 37.30 14.29 -22.77
CA ASP A 2 37.31 15.72 -23.11
C ASP A 2 36.41 16.47 -22.11
N PRO A 3 36.92 17.47 -21.38
CA PRO A 3 36.08 18.31 -20.54
C PRO A 3 35.10 19.11 -21.43
N GLY A 4 33.79 18.92 -21.19
CA GLY A 4 32.73 19.70 -21.84
C GLY A 4 31.89 18.97 -22.89
N LYS A 5 32.16 17.68 -23.17
CA LYS A 5 31.22 16.87 -23.99
C LYS A 5 30.17 16.22 -23.09
N PRO A 6 28.87 16.24 -23.47
CA PRO A 6 27.83 15.50 -22.77
C PRO A 6 28.20 14.02 -22.67
N ILE A 7 28.02 13.43 -21.49
CA ILE A 7 28.20 11.98 -21.31
C ILE A 7 27.11 11.29 -22.14
N PRO A 8 27.44 10.40 -23.09
CA PRO A 8 26.44 9.70 -23.87
C PRO A 8 25.60 8.81 -22.94
N LEU A 9 24.32 9.15 -22.82
CA LEU A 9 23.32 8.37 -22.10
C LEU A 9 22.98 7.15 -22.97
N LEU A 10 23.48 5.96 -22.61
CA LEU A 10 23.26 4.72 -23.38
C LEU A 10 21.97 3.98 -22.99
N VAL A 11 21.08 4.59 -22.21
CA VAL A 11 19.82 4.00 -21.74
C VAL A 11 18.76 5.12 -21.63
N ASP A 12 17.53 4.86 -22.07
CA ASP A 12 16.37 5.78 -22.13
C ASP A 12 15.77 6.16 -20.76
N GLY A 13 16.50 5.94 -19.66
CA GLY A 13 16.03 6.22 -18.31
C GLY A 13 14.98 5.24 -17.79
N SER A 14 14.64 4.16 -18.50
CA SER A 14 13.66 3.16 -18.03
C SER A 14 14.27 2.08 -17.13
N SER A 15 15.60 2.06 -16.93
CA SER A 15 16.27 1.10 -16.07
C SER A 15 16.11 1.48 -14.60
N ARG A 16 15.49 0.60 -13.80
CA ARG A 16 15.39 0.71 -12.34
C ARG A 16 16.44 -0.19 -11.71
N CYS A 17 17.38 0.38 -10.96
CA CYS A 17 18.37 -0.34 -10.16
C CYS A 17 18.28 0.14 -8.71
N ASP A 18 18.37 -0.79 -7.76
CA ASP A 18 18.57 -0.47 -6.35
C ASP A 18 20.03 -0.03 -6.15
N TYR A 19 20.25 1.11 -5.48
CA TYR A 19 21.59 1.62 -5.20
C TYR A 19 21.82 1.65 -3.69
N THR A 20 22.85 0.92 -3.25
CA THR A 20 23.31 0.86 -1.86
C THR A 20 24.62 1.65 -1.73
N TYR A 21 24.80 2.37 -0.62
CA TYR A 21 26.08 3.01 -0.29
C TYR A 21 27.20 1.98 -0.09
N VAL A 22 28.40 2.27 -0.60
CA VAL A 22 29.48 1.27 -0.68
C VAL A 22 29.91 0.72 0.68
N ASP A 23 29.87 1.55 1.72
CA ASP A 23 30.25 1.11 3.07
C ASP A 23 29.20 0.13 3.65
N ASP A 24 27.92 0.33 3.36
CA ASP A 24 26.84 -0.61 3.76
C ASP A 24 26.96 -1.97 3.03
N ILE A 25 27.46 -1.96 1.79
CA ILE A 25 27.78 -3.18 1.04
C ILE A 25 28.94 -3.91 1.73
N ILE A 26 29.99 -3.18 2.10
CA ILE A 26 31.18 -3.74 2.77
C ILE A 26 30.78 -4.35 4.13
N ASP A 27 29.99 -3.65 4.92
CA ASP A 27 29.48 -4.15 6.21
C ASP A 27 28.58 -5.36 6.03
N GLY A 28 27.71 -5.35 5.02
CA GLY A 28 26.86 -6.49 4.65
C GLY A 28 27.66 -7.73 4.22
N ILE A 29 28.77 -7.54 3.51
CA ILE A 29 29.71 -8.63 3.14
C ILE A 29 30.36 -9.21 4.41
N PHE A 30 30.87 -8.36 5.30
CA PHE A 30 31.48 -8.83 6.54
C PHE A 30 30.48 -9.52 7.46
N ALA A 31 29.22 -9.08 7.48
CA ALA A 31 28.14 -9.75 8.21
C ALA A 31 27.79 -11.11 7.61
N ALA A 32 27.72 -11.23 6.28
CA ALA A 32 27.48 -12.50 5.59
C ALA A 32 28.63 -13.50 5.83
N LEU A 33 29.87 -13.04 5.91
CA LEU A 33 31.04 -13.89 6.22
C LEU A 33 31.05 -14.41 7.66
N LYS A 34 30.40 -13.70 8.59
CA LYS A 34 30.27 -14.09 10.01
C LYS A 34 29.00 -14.88 10.29
N TYR A 35 28.12 -15.02 9.31
CA TYR A 35 26.85 -15.73 9.45
C TYR A 35 27.11 -17.24 9.58
N ASP A 36 26.62 -17.85 10.65
CA ASP A 36 26.84 -19.25 11.03
C ASP A 36 25.67 -20.18 10.63
N GLY A 37 24.75 -19.70 9.79
CA GLY A 37 23.54 -20.43 9.41
C GLY A 37 23.71 -21.39 8.22
N SER A 38 23.04 -22.54 8.39
CA SER A 38 22.71 -23.67 7.49
C SER A 38 23.78 -24.31 6.57
N ASP A 39 23.66 -25.63 6.36
CA ASP A 39 24.54 -26.45 5.50
C ASP A 39 24.41 -26.16 3.98
N TYR A 40 23.82 -25.03 3.58
CA TYR A 40 23.56 -24.64 2.18
C TYR A 40 23.86 -23.15 1.93
N TYR A 41 23.88 -22.74 0.65
CA TYR A 41 24.11 -21.34 0.27
C TYR A 41 22.91 -20.44 0.60
N GLU A 42 23.18 -19.26 1.16
CA GLU A 42 22.18 -18.22 1.43
C GLU A 42 22.40 -16.97 0.57
N VAL A 43 21.29 -16.35 0.14
CA VAL A 43 21.31 -15.10 -0.62
C VAL A 43 20.97 -13.97 0.34
N PHE A 44 21.75 -12.88 0.35
CA PHE A 44 21.52 -11.69 1.19
C PHE A 44 21.14 -10.49 0.31
N ASN A 45 20.19 -9.65 0.76
CA ASN A 45 19.88 -8.38 0.09
C ASN A 45 20.59 -7.27 0.87
N LEU A 46 21.38 -6.46 0.17
CA LEU A 46 22.18 -5.37 0.75
C LEU A 46 21.57 -3.99 0.48
N GLY A 47 20.32 -3.89 -0.01
CA GLY A 47 19.59 -2.63 -0.27
C GLY A 47 18.72 -2.11 0.89
N GLU A 48 18.38 -0.81 0.86
CA GLU A 48 17.79 0.00 1.94
C GLU A 48 16.56 -0.63 2.63
N SER A 49 16.52 -0.55 3.97
CA SER A 49 15.51 -1.20 4.82
C SER A 49 14.89 -0.28 5.89
N GLN A 50 15.17 1.02 5.90
CA GLN A 50 14.66 1.94 6.94
C GLN A 50 13.87 3.11 6.37
N THR A 51 12.58 3.07 6.63
CA THR A 51 11.57 3.98 6.10
C THR A 51 10.89 4.76 7.22
N ILE A 52 10.47 5.99 6.94
CA ILE A 52 9.85 6.87 7.93
C ILE A 52 8.49 7.34 7.40
N GLN A 53 7.53 7.46 8.32
CA GLN A 53 6.24 8.12 8.05
C GLN A 53 6.39 9.63 8.24
N LEU A 54 5.95 10.42 7.26
CA LEU A 54 6.05 11.88 7.30
C LEU A 54 4.75 12.50 6.80
N MET A 55 4.42 13.67 7.35
CA MET A 55 3.49 14.59 6.71
C MET A 55 4.28 15.40 5.69
N LEU A 56 3.91 15.34 4.41
CA LEU A 56 4.64 16.07 3.37
C LEU A 56 4.43 17.58 3.46
N SER A 57 3.34 18.01 4.11
CA SER A 57 3.12 19.43 4.44
C SER A 57 4.08 19.97 5.50
N ASP A 58 4.74 19.12 6.29
CA ASP A 58 5.75 19.52 7.28
C ASP A 58 7.18 19.28 6.76
N GLN A 59 7.86 20.36 6.39
CA GLN A 59 9.20 20.31 5.79
C GLN A 59 10.31 20.11 6.82
N GLU A 60 10.08 20.36 8.11
CA GLU A 60 11.14 20.28 9.13
C GLU A 60 11.59 18.83 9.40
N PRO A 61 10.69 17.85 9.61
CA PRO A 61 11.06 16.44 9.70
C PRO A 61 11.74 15.92 8.43
N ILE A 62 11.36 16.43 7.25
CA ILE A 62 11.94 16.01 5.97
C ILE A 62 13.39 16.48 5.85
N LYS A 63 13.68 17.75 6.17
CA LYS A 63 15.04 18.28 6.16
C LYS A 63 15.93 17.52 7.14
N MET A 64 15.49 17.38 8.39
CA MET A 64 16.23 16.69 9.43
C MET A 64 16.57 15.25 9.04
N ASN A 65 15.60 14.50 8.49
CA ASN A 65 15.84 13.13 8.07
C ASN A 65 16.70 13.00 6.81
N SER A 66 16.68 14.01 5.92
CA SER A 66 17.59 14.08 4.78
C SER A 66 19.03 14.35 5.25
N GLU A 67 19.21 15.28 6.20
CA GLU A 67 20.51 15.63 6.78
C GLU A 67 21.15 14.45 7.51
N ILE A 68 20.41 13.76 8.38
CA ILE A 68 20.88 12.57 9.10
C ILE A 68 21.34 11.47 8.13
N ARG A 69 20.78 11.43 6.91
CA ARG A 69 21.09 10.45 5.86
C ARG A 69 22.13 10.96 4.84
N GLY A 70 22.67 12.16 5.03
CA GLY A 70 23.62 12.77 4.10
C GLY A 70 23.02 13.08 2.72
N ILE A 71 21.69 13.20 2.62
CA ILE A 71 20.99 13.48 1.35
C ILE A 71 20.95 14.99 1.14
N SER A 72 21.78 15.47 0.22
CA SER A 72 21.81 16.87 -0.23
C SER A 72 21.81 16.95 -1.76
N PRO A 73 20.95 17.80 -2.39
CA PRO A 73 19.90 18.59 -1.76
C PRO A 73 18.74 17.72 -1.26
N VAL A 74 17.87 18.27 -0.41
CA VAL A 74 16.61 17.63 0.01
C VAL A 74 15.78 17.27 -1.23
N ARG A 75 15.45 15.97 -1.37
CA ARG A 75 14.79 15.41 -2.55
C ARG A 75 13.29 15.28 -2.39
N VAL A 76 12.83 14.87 -1.21
CA VAL A 76 11.39 14.83 -0.86
C VAL A 76 10.92 16.26 -0.64
N LYS A 77 9.90 16.70 -1.39
CA LYS A 77 9.40 18.08 -1.31
C LYS A 77 7.90 18.12 -1.08
N ASP A 78 7.16 17.29 -1.82
CA ASP A 78 5.70 17.34 -1.86
C ASP A 78 5.17 15.97 -2.31
N ALA A 79 3.85 15.78 -2.25
CA ALA A 79 3.19 14.60 -2.82
C ALA A 79 3.55 14.45 -4.30
N PRO A 80 3.84 13.22 -4.77
CA PRO A 80 4.03 12.92 -6.19
C PRO A 80 2.86 13.40 -7.06
N ASP A 81 3.14 13.82 -8.30
CA ASP A 81 2.12 14.40 -9.20
C ASP A 81 0.99 13.42 -9.54
N ASP A 82 1.30 12.13 -9.64
CA ASP A 82 0.31 11.07 -9.82
C ASP A 82 -0.63 10.98 -8.61
N LEU A 83 -0.10 11.11 -7.39
CA LEU A 83 -0.91 11.13 -6.18
C LEU A 83 -1.81 12.38 -6.11
N LYS A 84 -1.30 13.55 -6.53
CA LYS A 84 -2.07 14.80 -6.61
C LYS A 84 -3.22 14.74 -7.61
N SER A 85 -3.12 13.88 -8.62
CA SER A 85 -4.17 13.69 -9.63
C SER A 85 -5.36 12.86 -9.14
N VAL A 86 -5.26 12.26 -7.95
CA VAL A 86 -6.26 11.35 -7.38
C VAL A 86 -6.77 11.89 -6.05
N SER A 87 -8.09 11.94 -5.88
CA SER A 87 -8.70 12.29 -4.59
C SER A 87 -8.38 11.24 -3.53
N SER A 88 -7.99 11.69 -2.33
CA SER A 88 -7.83 10.79 -1.19
C SER A 88 -9.15 10.07 -0.86
N PRO A 89 -9.11 8.78 -0.52
CA PRO A 89 -10.29 8.06 -0.08
C PRO A 89 -10.72 8.43 1.35
N LEU A 90 -9.91 9.23 2.07
CA LEU A 90 -10.25 9.70 3.41
C LEU A 90 -11.08 10.97 3.35
N VAL A 91 -12.24 10.93 4.01
CA VAL A 91 -13.11 12.09 4.22
C VAL A 91 -13.22 12.35 5.71
N GLU A 92 -12.78 13.53 6.15
CA GLU A 92 -12.89 13.99 7.52
C GLU A 92 -13.73 15.28 7.54
N HIS A 93 -14.73 15.35 8.43
CA HIS A 93 -15.65 16.50 8.53
C HIS A 93 -16.31 16.89 7.19
N GLY A 94 -16.63 15.89 6.35
CA GLY A 94 -17.27 16.10 5.05
C GLY A 94 -16.35 16.65 3.96
N LYS A 95 -15.03 16.69 4.19
CA LYS A 95 -14.04 17.10 3.20
C LYS A 95 -13.00 16.01 2.98
N THR A 96 -12.60 15.83 1.73
CA THR A 96 -11.47 14.97 1.39
C THR A 96 -10.19 15.52 2.02
N VAL A 97 -9.42 14.65 2.67
CA VAL A 97 -8.13 15.00 3.27
C VAL A 97 -7.07 15.11 2.16
N ASP A 98 -6.23 16.15 2.20
CA ASP A 98 -5.12 16.27 1.26
C ASP A 98 -4.05 15.20 1.53
N TRP A 99 -3.50 14.60 0.49
CA TRP A 99 -2.44 13.59 0.63
C TRP A 99 -1.22 14.08 1.40
N SER A 100 -0.90 15.37 1.30
CA SER A 100 0.25 16.00 1.96
C SER A 100 0.08 16.09 3.47
N ASP A 101 -1.17 16.12 3.94
CA ASP A 101 -1.54 16.16 5.37
C ASP A 101 -1.76 14.76 5.96
N MET A 102 -1.32 13.72 5.24
CA MET A 102 -1.39 12.33 5.67
C MET A 102 0.00 11.80 6.02
N PRO A 103 0.13 10.89 7.00
CA PRO A 103 1.42 10.33 7.39
C PRO A 103 1.83 9.29 6.35
N LEU A 104 2.39 9.77 5.24
CA LEU A 104 2.78 8.97 4.10
C LEU A 104 4.11 8.30 4.38
N TYR A 105 4.15 7.01 4.07
CA TYR A 105 5.38 6.26 4.07
C TYR A 105 6.25 6.77 2.93
N THR A 106 7.45 7.27 3.25
CA THR A 106 8.29 7.93 2.24
C THR A 106 9.69 7.33 2.25
N ASP A 107 10.15 6.98 1.06
CA ASP A 107 11.55 6.64 0.81
C ASP A 107 12.32 7.92 0.45
N PHE A 108 13.34 8.27 1.23
CA PHE A 108 14.09 9.52 1.06
C PHE A 108 15.04 9.50 -0.14
N PHE A 109 15.48 8.32 -0.57
CA PHE A 109 16.37 8.17 -1.71
C PHE A 109 15.59 8.19 -3.02
N LEU A 110 14.47 7.46 -3.06
CA LEU A 110 13.60 7.35 -4.23
C LEU A 110 12.63 8.52 -4.35
N SER A 111 12.37 9.25 -3.26
CA SER A 111 11.35 10.31 -3.18
C SER A 111 9.94 9.85 -3.60
N THR A 112 9.66 8.55 -3.42
CA THR A 112 8.38 7.93 -3.79
C THR A 112 7.59 7.52 -2.55
N VAL A 113 6.27 7.68 -2.63
CA VAL A 113 5.31 7.15 -1.66
C VAL A 113 4.73 5.85 -2.21
N PRO A 114 5.10 4.67 -1.67
CA PRO A 114 4.52 3.43 -2.15
C PRO A 114 3.04 3.34 -1.73
N ALA A 115 2.16 3.12 -2.71
CA ALA A 115 0.75 2.83 -2.46
C ALA A 115 0.55 1.47 -1.76
N MET A 116 1.46 0.52 -1.98
CA MET A 116 1.45 -0.82 -1.38
C MET A 116 2.88 -1.29 -1.09
N LEU A 117 3.07 -1.94 0.06
CA LEU A 117 4.32 -2.61 0.42
C LEU A 117 4.23 -4.10 0.06
N HIS A 118 5.06 -4.54 -0.90
CA HIS A 118 5.16 -5.95 -1.27
C HIS A 118 6.48 -6.54 -0.78
N HIS A 119 6.42 -7.54 0.11
CA HIS A 119 7.60 -8.27 0.58
C HIS A 119 7.78 -9.59 -0.18
N ASN A 120 8.77 -9.64 -1.09
CA ASN A 120 9.10 -10.83 -1.89
C ASN A 120 9.83 -11.91 -1.08
N LYS A 121 10.86 -11.51 -0.32
CA LYS A 121 11.78 -12.42 0.38
C LYS A 121 11.46 -12.57 1.88
N TYR A 122 11.28 -11.43 2.56
CA TYR A 122 10.97 -11.36 3.99
C TYR A 122 9.46 -11.39 4.22
N LYS A 123 8.82 -12.52 3.88
CA LYS A 123 7.37 -12.68 3.91
C LYS A 123 6.78 -12.46 5.32
N GLU A 124 7.56 -12.74 6.35
CA GLU A 124 7.27 -12.48 7.76
C GLU A 124 7.10 -10.98 8.07
N ARG A 125 7.77 -10.09 7.31
CA ARG A 125 7.57 -8.65 7.45
C ARG A 125 6.15 -8.20 7.12
N ARG A 126 5.37 -8.97 6.34
CA ARG A 126 3.95 -8.64 6.14
C ARG A 126 3.18 -8.55 7.45
N ALA A 127 3.53 -9.37 8.45
CA ALA A 127 2.88 -9.32 9.76
C ALA A 127 3.44 -8.19 10.63
N THR A 128 4.77 -8.00 10.66
CA THR A 128 5.41 -6.99 11.52
C THR A 128 5.35 -5.57 10.97
N TRP A 129 5.10 -5.40 9.67
CA TRP A 129 4.98 -4.11 8.99
C TRP A 129 3.56 -3.78 8.56
N TRP A 130 2.58 -4.62 8.90
CA TRP A 130 1.17 -4.39 8.58
C TRP A 130 0.65 -3.03 9.06
N ASP A 131 1.22 -2.52 10.15
CA ASP A 131 0.88 -1.25 10.79
C ASP A 131 1.59 -0.02 10.22
N ARG A 132 2.48 -0.20 9.22
CA ARG A 132 3.31 0.86 8.63
C ARG A 132 2.68 1.63 7.46
N PRO A 133 1.82 1.06 6.62
CA PRO A 133 1.13 1.84 5.58
C PRO A 133 0.26 2.96 6.17
N TRP A 134 0.16 4.08 5.45
CA TRP A 134 -0.61 5.26 5.87
C TRP A 134 -2.07 4.93 6.20
N TYR A 135 -2.66 3.99 5.45
CA TYR A 135 -4.07 3.64 5.58
C TYR A 135 -4.36 2.83 6.84
N HIS A 136 -3.35 2.21 7.47
CA HIS A 136 -3.57 1.27 8.55
C HIS A 136 -4.28 1.93 9.75
N GLN A 137 -3.83 3.13 10.15
CA GLN A 137 -4.46 3.88 11.26
C GLN A 137 -5.90 4.33 10.97
N LYS A 138 -6.28 4.36 9.69
CA LYS A 138 -7.61 4.77 9.21
C LYS A 138 -8.41 3.58 8.69
N LEU A 139 -7.88 2.36 8.80
CA LEU A 139 -8.37 1.19 8.09
C LEU A 139 -9.80 0.83 8.50
N ARG A 140 -10.13 0.95 9.79
CA ARG A 140 -11.51 0.72 10.27
C ARG A 140 -12.51 1.62 9.56
N GLY A 141 -12.21 2.91 9.44
CA GLY A 141 -13.06 3.87 8.74
C GLY A 141 -13.12 3.61 7.23
N LEU A 142 -11.98 3.31 6.62
CA LEU A 142 -11.88 2.97 5.20
C LEU A 142 -12.68 1.72 4.85
N VAL A 143 -12.63 0.67 5.67
CA VAL A 143 -13.40 -0.56 5.44
C VAL A 143 -14.90 -0.27 5.59
N LYS A 144 -15.33 0.48 6.61
CA LYS A 144 -16.74 0.90 6.73
C LYS A 144 -17.20 1.66 5.49
N TYR A 145 -16.44 2.66 5.07
CA TYR A 145 -16.76 3.43 3.87
C TYR A 145 -16.79 2.57 2.60
N ALA A 146 -15.90 1.57 2.50
CA ALA A 146 -15.85 0.68 1.34
C ALA A 146 -17.07 -0.25 1.24
N LEU A 147 -17.71 -0.60 2.37
CA LEU A 147 -18.90 -1.45 2.44
C LEU A 147 -20.20 -0.71 2.11
N LEU A 148 -20.20 0.63 2.23
CA LEU A 148 -21.36 1.46 1.93
C LEU A 148 -21.77 1.34 0.45
N PRO A 149 -23.08 1.50 0.16
CA PRO A 149 -23.56 1.57 -1.21
C PRO A 149 -22.94 2.76 -1.95
N ARG A 150 -22.77 2.60 -3.27
CA ARG A 150 -22.32 3.67 -4.15
C ARG A 150 -23.29 3.77 -5.32
N GLU A 151 -23.90 4.94 -5.44
CA GLU A 151 -24.59 5.31 -6.67
C GLU A 151 -23.53 5.75 -7.69
N ALA A 152 -23.56 5.11 -8.86
CA ALA A 152 -22.68 5.47 -9.96
C ALA A 152 -23.45 6.42 -10.90
N ASP A 153 -23.41 7.71 -10.59
CA ASP A 153 -24.01 8.75 -11.44
C ASP A 153 -23.23 8.98 -12.74
N GLU A 154 -22.00 8.46 -12.79
CA GLU A 154 -21.10 8.56 -13.94
C GLU A 154 -20.47 7.20 -14.29
N PRO A 155 -20.14 6.96 -15.58
CA PRO A 155 -19.48 5.74 -16.01
C PRO A 155 -18.03 5.69 -15.50
N LEU A 156 -17.59 4.51 -15.03
CA LEU A 156 -16.20 4.21 -14.63
C LEU A 156 -15.19 4.49 -15.74
N ALA A 157 -15.57 4.23 -16.99
CA ALA A 157 -14.77 4.55 -18.16
C ALA A 157 -15.67 4.75 -19.39
N THR A 158 -15.24 5.64 -20.29
CA THR A 158 -15.81 5.74 -21.63
C THR A 158 -14.72 5.50 -22.66
N VAL A 159 -14.88 4.48 -23.48
CA VAL A 159 -13.94 4.13 -24.55
C VAL A 159 -14.57 4.49 -25.89
N GLN A 160 -13.86 5.30 -26.67
CA GLN A 160 -14.25 5.63 -28.04
C GLN A 160 -13.74 4.55 -28.99
N LEU A 161 -14.63 4.03 -29.83
CA LEU A 161 -14.32 3.09 -30.91
C LEU A 161 -14.69 3.75 -32.25
N GLU A 162 -14.19 3.23 -33.37
CA GLU A 162 -14.57 3.78 -34.69
C GLU A 162 -16.09 3.71 -34.88
N GLY A 163 -16.74 4.88 -34.90
CA GLY A 163 -18.18 5.02 -35.07
C GLY A 163 -19.05 4.67 -33.84
N SER A 164 -18.47 4.34 -32.67
CA SER A 164 -19.25 4.02 -31.47
C SER A 164 -18.56 4.41 -30.17
N ARG A 165 -19.33 4.42 -29.07
CA ARG A 165 -18.80 4.65 -27.72
C ARG A 165 -19.26 3.53 -26.79
N VAL A 166 -18.36 3.04 -25.96
CA VAL A 166 -18.66 2.06 -24.89
C VAL A 166 -18.51 2.76 -23.55
N ARG A 167 -19.51 2.63 -22.68
CA ARG A 167 -19.48 3.12 -21.31
C ARG A 167 -19.47 1.94 -20.35
N TYR A 168 -18.45 1.90 -19.49
CA TYR A 168 -18.34 0.94 -18.41
C TYR A 168 -18.98 1.55 -17.17
N TRP A 169 -20.00 0.90 -16.64
CA TRP A 169 -20.67 1.31 -15.39
C TRP A 169 -20.22 0.41 -14.25
N ALA A 170 -20.34 0.93 -13.02
CA ALA A 170 -20.23 0.08 -11.85
C ALA A 170 -21.30 -1.01 -11.89
N ALA A 171 -21.03 -2.15 -11.25
CA ALA A 171 -22.03 -3.20 -11.15
C ALA A 171 -23.21 -2.65 -10.34
N SER A 172 -24.45 -2.81 -10.82
CA SER A 172 -25.67 -2.39 -10.10
C SER A 172 -25.78 -3.00 -8.70
N ALA A 173 -25.08 -4.12 -8.46
CA ALA A 173 -24.87 -4.69 -7.14
C ALA A 173 -24.29 -3.68 -6.12
N GLU A 174 -23.45 -2.73 -6.54
CA GLU A 174 -22.82 -1.75 -5.66
C GLU A 174 -23.79 -0.66 -5.16
N GLU A 175 -24.95 -0.48 -5.79
CA GLU A 175 -25.99 0.49 -5.38
C GLU A 175 -26.67 0.12 -4.06
N MET A 176 -26.63 -1.17 -3.68
CA MET A 176 -27.26 -1.65 -2.44
C MET A 176 -26.28 -1.77 -1.29
N ASP A 177 -25.14 -2.43 -1.53
CA ASP A 177 -24.07 -2.65 -0.56
C ASP A 177 -22.88 -3.35 -1.24
N ARG A 178 -21.68 -3.19 -0.68
CA ARG A 178 -20.44 -3.72 -1.27
C ARG A 178 -19.82 -4.85 -0.45
N TYR A 179 -20.64 -5.59 0.29
CA TYR A 179 -20.16 -6.75 1.04
C TYR A 179 -19.69 -7.86 0.11
N PRO A 180 -18.67 -8.64 0.53
CA PRO A 180 -18.26 -9.86 -0.17
C PRO A 180 -19.43 -10.81 -0.37
N ARG A 181 -19.42 -11.55 -1.47
CA ARG A 181 -20.50 -12.48 -1.83
C ARG A 181 -20.03 -13.92 -1.81
N MET A 182 -20.87 -14.79 -1.27
CA MET A 182 -20.58 -16.22 -1.27
C MET A 182 -20.96 -16.83 -2.62
N GLY A 183 -19.96 -17.16 -3.44
CA GLY A 183 -20.11 -17.90 -4.70
C GLY A 183 -20.46 -19.39 -4.53
N LYS A 184 -21.26 -19.75 -3.52
CA LYS A 184 -21.84 -21.11 -3.49
C LYS A 184 -23.00 -21.13 -4.49
N LEU A 185 -22.94 -22.08 -5.42
CA LEU A 185 -24.08 -22.46 -6.25
C LEU A 185 -25.19 -22.99 -5.32
N ASN A 186 -26.02 -22.09 -4.82
CA ASN A 186 -27.28 -22.47 -4.23
C ASN A 186 -28.19 -22.87 -5.39
N ALA A 187 -28.70 -24.09 -5.37
CA ALA A 187 -29.56 -24.64 -6.42
C ALA A 187 -30.85 -23.83 -6.66
N ASN A 188 -31.17 -22.90 -5.74
CA ASN A 188 -32.37 -22.07 -5.79
C ASN A 188 -32.12 -20.63 -6.26
N LEU A 189 -30.89 -20.23 -6.63
CA LEU A 189 -30.65 -18.90 -7.19
C LEU A 189 -31.03 -18.86 -8.67
N THR A 190 -31.83 -17.87 -9.05
CA THR A 190 -32.09 -17.54 -10.45
C THR A 190 -31.01 -16.61 -10.99
N ALA A 191 -31.00 -16.38 -12.32
CA ALA A 191 -30.10 -15.43 -12.96
C ALA A 191 -30.30 -13.96 -12.50
N TYR A 192 -31.39 -13.68 -11.79
CA TYR A 192 -31.71 -12.35 -11.25
C TYR A 192 -31.42 -12.23 -9.76
N ASP A 193 -31.13 -13.34 -9.08
CA ASP A 193 -30.82 -13.34 -7.66
C ASP A 193 -29.35 -13.01 -7.41
N ARG A 194 -29.10 -12.20 -6.39
CA ARG A 194 -27.73 -11.91 -5.94
C ARG A 194 -27.21 -13.07 -5.11
N PHE A 195 -25.92 -13.33 -5.22
CA PHE A 195 -25.25 -14.21 -4.27
C PHE A 195 -25.44 -13.70 -2.83
N PRO A 196 -25.64 -14.61 -1.86
CA PRO A 196 -25.75 -14.23 -0.45
C PRO A 196 -24.56 -13.37 -0.01
N LYS A 197 -24.84 -12.30 0.74
CA LYS A 197 -23.80 -11.49 1.36
C LYS A 197 -23.07 -12.29 2.44
N MET A 198 -21.80 -11.96 2.62
CA MET A 198 -21.00 -12.43 3.75
C MET A 198 -20.68 -11.24 4.64
N GLU A 199 -20.98 -11.38 5.93
CA GLU A 199 -20.55 -10.42 6.93
C GLU A 199 -19.02 -10.50 7.13
N PRO A 200 -18.36 -9.40 7.55
CA PRO A 200 -16.93 -9.38 7.85
C PRO A 200 -16.49 -10.55 8.73
N ASN A 201 -17.25 -10.90 9.77
CA ASN A 201 -16.94 -12.02 10.67
C ASN A 201 -17.02 -13.41 10.00
N GLU A 202 -17.70 -13.53 8.85
CA GLU A 202 -17.74 -14.77 8.08
C GLU A 202 -16.54 -14.91 7.15
N THR A 203 -15.97 -13.79 6.70
CA THR A 203 -14.77 -13.74 5.83
C THR A 203 -13.48 -13.72 6.63
N CYS A 204 -13.42 -12.91 7.67
CA CYS A 204 -12.28 -12.70 8.54
C CYS A 204 -12.43 -13.56 9.80
N ARG A 205 -12.09 -14.85 9.69
CA ARG A 205 -12.06 -15.75 10.85
C ARG A 205 -10.86 -16.67 10.78
N TYR A 206 -10.38 -17.09 11.94
CA TYR A 206 -9.49 -18.23 12.00
C TYR A 206 -10.25 -19.47 11.48
N GLY A 207 -9.55 -20.36 10.78
CA GLY A 207 -10.10 -21.65 10.41
C GLY A 207 -10.36 -22.54 11.64
N SER A 208 -10.40 -23.86 11.45
CA SER A 208 -10.59 -24.81 12.55
C SER A 208 -9.53 -24.72 13.66
N ARG A 209 -8.38 -24.08 13.40
CA ARG A 209 -7.32 -23.86 14.37
C ARG A 209 -6.85 -22.41 14.36
N LYS A 210 -6.89 -21.77 15.53
CA LYS A 210 -6.29 -20.46 15.78
C LYS A 210 -4.77 -20.60 15.97
N PRO A 211 -3.93 -19.87 15.22
CA PRO A 211 -2.48 -19.87 15.45
C PRO A 211 -2.12 -19.41 16.87
N ARG A 212 -0.98 -19.90 17.39
CA ARG A 212 -0.62 -19.80 18.81
C ARG A 212 -0.32 -18.37 19.28
N GLU A 213 -0.01 -17.47 18.35
CA GLU A 213 0.37 -16.07 18.59
C GLU A 213 -0.67 -15.05 18.11
N SER A 214 -1.83 -15.53 17.65
CA SER A 214 -2.88 -14.67 17.09
C SER A 214 -3.67 -13.94 18.17
N LYS A 215 -4.10 -12.72 17.85
CA LYS A 215 -4.95 -11.88 18.74
C LYS A 215 -6.31 -12.50 19.01
N ALA A 216 -7.04 -12.01 20.01
CA ALA A 216 -8.29 -12.63 20.47
C ALA A 216 -9.29 -12.76 19.31
N ALA A 217 -9.46 -11.66 18.56
CA ALA A 217 -10.31 -11.53 17.38
C ALA A 217 -9.50 -11.08 16.15
N TRP A 218 -10.10 -11.14 14.96
CA TRP A 218 -9.42 -10.76 13.71
C TRP A 218 -9.26 -9.23 13.60
N GLU A 219 -10.20 -8.48 14.18
CA GLU A 219 -10.22 -7.02 14.23
C GLU A 219 -8.98 -6.48 14.95
N GLU A 220 -8.59 -7.15 16.03
CA GLU A 220 -7.39 -6.79 16.80
C GLU A 220 -6.12 -7.03 16.00
N GLU A 221 -6.10 -8.02 15.10
CA GLU A 221 -4.96 -8.33 14.25
C GLU A 221 -4.87 -7.39 13.04
N VAL A 222 -6.02 -7.11 12.42
CA VAL A 222 -6.15 -6.33 11.18
C VAL A 222 -6.18 -4.83 11.43
N PHE A 223 -6.92 -4.33 12.42
CA PHE A 223 -6.99 -2.88 12.67
C PHE A 223 -5.93 -2.39 13.66
N ARG A 224 -5.57 -3.22 14.65
CA ARG A 224 -4.64 -2.89 15.76
C ARG A 224 -4.87 -1.51 16.38
N ASP A 225 -6.12 -1.07 16.42
CA ASP A 225 -6.55 0.26 16.86
C ASP A 225 -7.23 0.24 18.23
N CYS A 226 -7.31 -0.93 18.88
CA CYS A 226 -8.04 -1.15 20.13
C CYS A 226 -9.53 -0.77 20.05
N GLY A 227 -10.10 -0.64 18.84
CA GLY A 227 -11.47 -0.18 18.62
C GLY A 227 -12.56 -1.23 18.86
N GLY A 228 -12.19 -2.42 19.35
CA GLY A 228 -13.11 -3.51 19.63
C GLY A 228 -13.74 -4.15 18.37
N GLU A 229 -14.89 -4.80 18.58
CA GLU A 229 -15.64 -5.52 17.55
C GLU A 229 -15.97 -4.62 16.34
N PHE A 230 -15.90 -5.19 15.14
CA PHE A 230 -16.19 -4.48 13.92
C PHE A 230 -17.61 -4.78 13.45
N ASN A 231 -18.48 -3.78 13.53
CA ASN A 231 -19.75 -3.81 12.83
C ASN A 231 -19.64 -3.05 11.50
N GLY A 232 -19.97 -3.73 10.41
CA GLY A 232 -19.93 -3.17 9.06
C GLY A 232 -21.13 -2.28 8.71
N SER A 233 -22.20 -2.34 9.52
CA SER A 233 -23.43 -1.54 9.37
C SER A 233 -23.31 -0.16 10.00
#